data_AF-A0A9X8D4S5-F1
#
_entry.id   AF-A0A9X8D4S5-F1
#
_cell.length_a   1.000
_cell.length_b   1.000
_cell.length_c   1.000
_cell.angle_alpha   90.00
_cell.angle_beta   90.00
_cell.angle_gamma   90.00
#
_symmetry.space_group_name_H-M   'P 1'
#
loop_
_entity.id
_entity.type
_entity.pdbx_description
1 polymer ?
#
loop_
_entity_poly.entity_id
_entity_poly.type
_entity_poly.pdbx_seq_one_letter_code
_entity_poly.pdbx_strand_id
1 'polypeptide(L)'
;MDYLAELRIQGFHQADDTPDSEGRVEFNADLFRGTPDEVTVQVYAVDQQAIEREVMPVLEAVLPRIDEMVDALGEIDADLAQVILFRGRLGLHFWSSGVNNEFTAVYTRGDGRWGWQGFGDIFADD
;
A
#
# COMPACT_ATOMS: atom_id res chain seq x y z
N MET A 1 -11.07 5.35 -6.48
CA MET A 1 -10.43 6.38 -7.33
C MET A 1 -9.49 5.73 -8.34
N ASP A 2 -8.96 6.45 -9.34
CA ASP A 2 -7.96 5.89 -10.26
C ASP A 2 -6.54 6.06 -9.70
N TYR A 3 -6.21 5.25 -8.69
CA TYR A 3 -4.91 5.28 -8.01
C TYR A 3 -3.74 4.95 -8.95
N LEU A 4 -3.95 4.09 -9.95
CA LEU A 4 -2.89 3.67 -10.87
C LEU A 4 -2.52 4.80 -11.83
N ALA A 5 -3.51 5.53 -12.35
CA ALA A 5 -3.25 6.70 -13.18
C ALA A 5 -2.49 7.78 -12.38
N GLU A 6 -2.94 8.05 -11.15
CA GLU A 6 -2.28 9.03 -10.28
C GLU A 6 -0.84 8.61 -9.93
N LEU A 7 -0.62 7.33 -9.60
CA LEU A 7 0.72 6.80 -9.33
C LEU A 7 1.68 7.03 -10.50
N ARG A 8 1.21 6.84 -11.73
CA ARG A 8 2.02 7.06 -12.94
C ARG A 8 2.36 8.53 -13.17
N ILE A 9 1.57 9.45 -12.64
CA ILE A 9 1.82 10.90 -12.71
C ILE A 9 2.84 11.31 -11.64
N GLN A 10 2.64 10.86 -10.40
CA GLN A 10 3.46 11.27 -9.25
C GLN A 10 4.82 10.58 -9.25
N GLY A 11 4.84 9.29 -9.59
CA GLY A 11 6.03 8.45 -9.50
C GLY A 11 6.47 8.18 -8.06
N PHE A 12 7.47 7.30 -7.92
CA PHE A 12 8.07 6.98 -6.63
C PHE A 12 9.24 7.91 -6.31
N HIS A 13 9.36 8.25 -5.03
CA HIS A 13 10.55 8.85 -4.45
C HIS A 13 11.05 7.95 -3.31
N GLN A 14 12.37 7.84 -3.17
CA GLN A 14 12.97 7.07 -2.10
C GLN A 14 12.80 7.82 -0.77
N ALA A 15 12.39 7.11 0.29
CA ALA A 15 12.42 7.64 1.64
C ALA A 15 13.85 7.65 2.20
N ASP A 16 14.12 8.52 3.19
CA ASP A 16 15.42 8.58 3.87
C ASP A 16 15.51 7.51 4.96
N ASP A 17 15.53 6.25 4.52
CA ASP A 17 15.54 5.07 5.38
C ASP A 17 16.80 4.21 5.23
N THR A 18 17.12 3.50 6.31
CA THR A 18 18.18 2.50 6.30
C THR A 18 17.71 1.27 5.53
N PRO A 19 18.51 0.71 4.60
CA PRO A 19 18.16 -0.52 3.92
C PRO A 19 17.90 -1.67 4.91
N ASP A 20 16.92 -2.53 4.58
CA ASP A 20 16.67 -3.75 5.34
C ASP A 20 17.79 -4.80 5.15
N SER A 21 17.65 -5.94 5.81
CA SER A 21 18.64 -7.04 5.72
C SER A 21 18.84 -7.62 4.32
N GLU A 22 17.90 -7.37 3.40
CA GLU A 22 17.95 -7.77 1.99
C GLU A 22 18.39 -6.62 1.07
N GLY A 23 18.74 -5.46 1.65
CA GLY A 23 19.19 -4.28 0.92
C GLY A 23 18.04 -3.49 0.27
N ARG A 24 16.78 -3.75 0.63
CA ARG A 24 15.64 -2.95 0.15
C ARG A 24 15.51 -1.68 0.96
N VAL A 25 15.16 -0.60 0.29
CA VAL A 25 14.77 0.67 0.90
C VAL A 25 13.31 0.97 0.58
N GLU A 26 12.73 1.87 1.35
CA GLU A 26 11.37 2.35 1.15
C GLU A 26 11.30 3.36 0.00
N PHE A 27 10.23 3.23 -0.78
CA PHE A 27 9.83 4.17 -1.81
C PHE A 27 8.36 4.53 -1.63
N ASN A 28 8.06 5.82 -1.70
CA ASN A 28 6.73 6.36 -1.50
C ASN A 28 6.24 7.11 -2.75
N ALA A 29 4.94 7.09 -2.95
CA ALA A 29 4.25 7.95 -3.92
C ALA A 29 3.00 8.53 -3.26
N ASP A 30 2.96 9.86 -3.14
CA ASP A 30 1.84 10.58 -2.53
C ASP A 30 0.79 10.86 -3.61
N LEU A 31 -0.28 10.08 -3.59
CA LEU A 31 -1.38 10.21 -4.54
C LEU A 31 -2.34 11.30 -4.06
N PHE A 32 -2.88 12.10 -5.00
CA PHE A 32 -3.86 13.14 -4.70
C PHE A 32 -3.39 14.14 -3.63
N ARG A 33 -2.09 14.47 -3.63
CA ARG A 33 -1.45 15.32 -2.63
C ARG A 33 -2.21 16.63 -2.40
N GLY A 34 -2.49 16.93 -1.13
CA GLY A 34 -3.17 18.14 -0.67
C GLY A 34 -4.70 18.09 -0.74
N THR A 35 -5.29 16.94 -1.08
CA THR A 35 -6.74 16.74 -1.03
C THR A 35 -7.13 15.91 0.21
N PRO A 36 -8.43 15.88 0.58
CA PRO A 36 -8.93 14.95 1.60
C PRO A 36 -8.75 13.47 1.22
N ASP A 37 -8.48 13.17 -0.06
CA ASP A 37 -8.33 11.82 -0.60
C ASP A 37 -6.85 11.44 -0.77
N GLU A 38 -5.93 12.14 -0.10
CA GLU A 38 -4.50 11.86 -0.15
C GLU A 38 -4.21 10.44 0.35
N VAL A 39 -3.51 9.65 -0.46
CA VAL A 39 -3.13 8.27 -0.12
C VAL A 39 -1.67 8.04 -0.50
N THR A 40 -0.85 7.54 0.41
CA THR A 40 0.53 7.14 0.10
C THR A 40 0.57 5.69 -0.38
N VAL A 41 1.23 5.44 -1.51
CA VAL A 41 1.64 4.08 -1.90
C VAL A 41 3.08 3.87 -1.43
N GLN A 42 3.27 2.93 -0.52
CA GLN A 42 4.55 2.60 0.09
C GLN A 42 5.00 1.21 -0.38
N VAL A 43 6.22 1.12 -0.89
CA VAL A 43 6.80 -0.12 -1.43
C VAL A 43 8.26 -0.24 -1.03
N TYR A 44 8.79 -1.47 -1.08
CA TYR A 44 10.18 -1.75 -0.75
C TYR A 44 10.88 -2.42 -1.92
N ALA A 45 12.01 -1.86 -2.34
CA ALA A 45 12.81 -2.36 -3.45
C ALA A 45 14.29 -2.03 -3.26
N VAL A 46 15.19 -2.73 -3.95
CA VAL A 46 16.63 -2.45 -3.88
C VAL A 46 17.01 -1.18 -4.64
N ASP A 47 16.24 -0.82 -5.67
CA ASP A 47 16.41 0.39 -6.47
C ASP A 47 15.15 0.67 -7.32
N GLN A 48 15.16 1.77 -8.05
CA GLN A 48 14.07 2.18 -8.94
C GLN A 48 13.80 1.15 -10.07
N GLN A 49 14.83 0.44 -10.55
CA GLN A 49 14.67 -0.54 -11.63
C GLN A 49 13.94 -1.80 -11.12
N ALA A 50 14.21 -2.20 -9.88
CA ALA A 50 13.50 -3.27 -9.21
C ALA A 50 12.01 -2.92 -8.99
N ILE A 51 11.67 -1.65 -8.75
CA ILE A 51 10.26 -1.21 -8.70
C ILE A 51 9.56 -1.55 -10.01
N GLU A 52 10.10 -1.13 -11.15
CA GLU A 52 9.51 -1.39 -12.46
C GLU A 52 9.39 -2.89 -12.77
N ARG A 53 10.38 -3.69 -12.38
CA ARG A 53 10.42 -5.12 -12.69
C ARG A 53 9.51 -5.96 -11.80
N GLU A 54 9.45 -5.63 -10.50
CA GLU A 54 8.90 -6.54 -9.47
C GLU A 54 7.67 -5.97 -8.79
N VAL A 55 7.64 -4.66 -8.57
CA VAL A 55 6.59 -3.97 -7.80
C VAL A 55 5.45 -3.52 -8.72
N MET A 56 5.77 -2.85 -9.83
CA MET A 56 4.77 -2.31 -10.75
C MET A 56 3.78 -3.36 -11.28
N PRO A 57 4.19 -4.58 -11.69
CA PRO A 57 3.24 -5.61 -12.10
C PRO A 57 2.24 -5.99 -11.00
N VAL A 58 2.63 -5.88 -9.73
CA VAL A 58 1.74 -6.12 -8.60
C VAL A 58 0.78 -4.95 -8.39
N LEU A 59 1.28 -3.72 -8.43
CA LEU A 59 0.46 -2.52 -8.28
C LEU A 59 -0.55 -2.37 -9.41
N GLU A 60 -0.18 -2.69 -10.65
CA GLU A 60 -1.10 -2.67 -11.79
C GLU A 60 -2.28 -3.64 -11.62
N ALA A 61 -2.06 -4.75 -10.91
CA ALA A 61 -3.11 -5.70 -10.59
C ALA A 61 -3.97 -5.28 -9.38
N VAL A 62 -3.37 -4.59 -8.40
CA VAL A 62 -3.99 -4.28 -7.10
C VAL A 62 -4.68 -2.93 -7.08
N LEU A 63 -4.04 -1.87 -7.55
CA LEU A 63 -4.54 -0.49 -7.42
C LEU A 63 -5.94 -0.29 -8.01
N PRO A 64 -6.32 -0.92 -9.14
CA PRO A 64 -7.70 -0.85 -9.65
C PRO A 64 -8.76 -1.52 -8.77
N ARG A 65 -8.36 -2.22 -7.71
CA ARG A 65 -9.23 -3.00 -6.81
C ARG A 65 -9.31 -2.43 -5.40
N ILE A 66 -8.58 -1.36 -5.08
CA ILE A 66 -8.49 -0.83 -3.72
C ILE A 66 -9.86 -0.46 -3.17
N ASP A 67 -10.68 0.30 -3.93
CA ASP A 67 -12.04 0.66 -3.49
C ASP A 67 -12.88 -0.60 -3.16
N GLU A 68 -12.84 -1.61 -4.05
CA GLU A 68 -13.55 -2.88 -3.86
C GLU A 68 -13.07 -3.61 -2.59
N MET A 69 -11.76 -3.58 -2.32
CA MET A 69 -11.16 -4.21 -1.15
C MET A 69 -11.52 -3.46 0.15
N VAL A 70 -11.57 -2.13 0.11
CA VAL A 70 -12.02 -1.28 1.23
C VAL A 70 -13.50 -1.53 1.52
N ASP A 71 -14.36 -1.51 0.49
CA ASP A 71 -15.80 -1.78 0.63
C ASP A 71 -16.06 -3.18 1.23
N ALA A 72 -15.23 -4.17 0.88
CA ALA A 72 -15.34 -5.53 1.39
C ALA A 72 -15.02 -5.68 2.88
N LEU A 73 -14.37 -4.69 3.51
CA LEU A 73 -14.13 -4.65 4.96
C LEU A 73 -15.41 -4.29 5.75
N GLY A 74 -16.46 -3.82 5.07
CA GLY A 74 -17.71 -3.38 5.68
C GLY A 74 -17.67 -1.92 6.11
N GLU A 75 -18.62 -1.51 6.96
CA GLU A 75 -18.69 -0.14 7.47
C GLU A 75 -17.52 0.12 8.43
N ILE A 76 -16.54 0.89 7.96
CA ILE A 76 -15.41 1.40 8.74
C ILE A 76 -15.48 2.93 8.82
N ASP A 77 -15.38 3.48 10.02
CA ASP A 77 -15.30 4.93 10.27
C ASP A 77 -13.83 5.38 10.28
N ALA A 78 -13.17 5.21 9.14
CA ALA A 78 -11.77 5.54 8.94
C ALA A 78 -11.47 5.77 7.46
N ASP A 79 -10.56 6.70 7.19
CA ASP A 79 -10.13 7.02 5.83
C ASP A 79 -8.90 6.17 5.47
N LEU A 80 -8.85 5.67 4.24
CA LEU A 80 -7.65 5.00 3.74
C LEU A 80 -6.53 6.03 3.65
N ALA A 81 -5.45 5.81 4.39
CA ALA A 81 -4.30 6.69 4.41
C ALA A 81 -3.14 6.14 3.56
N GLN A 82 -2.93 4.82 3.55
CA GLN A 82 -1.81 4.22 2.84
C GLN A 82 -2.12 2.85 2.24
N VAL A 83 -1.45 2.55 1.13
CA VAL A 83 -1.40 1.22 0.51
C VAL A 83 0.05 0.74 0.56
N ILE A 84 0.31 -0.33 1.30
CA ILE A 84 1.66 -0.82 1.61
C ILE A 84 1.87 -2.17 0.91
N LEU A 85 2.90 -2.30 0.08
CA LEU A 85 3.32 -3.59 -0.47
C LEU A 85 4.64 -4.02 0.17
N PHE A 86 4.59 -5.04 1.02
CA PHE A 86 5.74 -5.53 1.77
C PHE A 86 5.82 -7.06 1.68
N ARG A 87 6.93 -7.58 1.13
CA ARG A 87 7.24 -9.03 1.07
C ARG A 87 6.07 -9.93 0.61
N GLY A 88 5.32 -9.50 -0.40
CA GLY A 88 4.17 -10.26 -0.93
C GLY A 88 2.88 -10.14 -0.11
N ARG A 89 2.88 -9.27 0.90
CA ARG A 89 1.70 -8.84 1.67
C ARG A 89 1.28 -7.45 1.21
N LEU A 90 -0.03 -7.22 1.19
CA LEU A 90 -0.63 -5.94 0.89
C LEU A 90 -1.34 -5.43 2.14
N GLY A 91 -0.95 -4.25 2.62
CA GLY A 91 -1.59 -3.55 3.72
C GLY A 91 -2.46 -2.41 3.19
N LEU A 92 -3.71 -2.34 3.62
CA LEU A 92 -4.53 -1.14 3.52
C LEU A 92 -4.56 -0.50 4.90
N HIS A 93 -3.88 0.63 5.06
CA HIS A 93 -3.72 1.32 6.34
C HIS A 93 -4.71 2.47 6.44
N PHE A 94 -5.43 2.53 7.56
CA PHE A 94 -6.52 3.46 7.77
C PHE A 94 -6.24 4.36 8.98
N TRP A 95 -6.66 5.62 8.85
CA TRP A 95 -6.66 6.60 9.93
C TRP A 95 -8.10 6.95 10.32
N SER A 96 -8.44 6.79 11.60
CA SER A 96 -9.74 7.21 12.12
C SER A 96 -9.60 8.52 12.91
N SER A 97 -10.14 9.60 12.35
CA SER A 97 -10.11 10.94 12.98
C SER A 97 -10.96 11.03 14.24
N GLY A 98 -12.05 10.27 14.34
CA GLY A 98 -12.99 10.32 15.47
C GLY A 98 -12.45 9.75 16.76
N VAL A 99 -11.57 8.74 16.68
CA VAL A 99 -10.98 8.06 17.85
C VAL A 99 -9.44 8.15 17.90
N ASN A 100 -8.82 8.86 16.94
CA ASN A 100 -7.37 9.00 16.81
C ASN A 100 -6.66 7.63 16.86
N ASN A 101 -7.07 6.75 15.95
CA ASN A 101 -6.58 5.37 15.89
C ASN A 101 -6.18 5.00 14.47
N GLU A 102 -5.22 4.07 14.37
CA GLU A 102 -4.69 3.52 13.13
C GLU A 102 -4.83 2.00 13.13
N PHE A 103 -5.10 1.43 11.96
CA PHE A 103 -5.11 -0.01 11.78
C PHE A 103 -4.88 -0.40 10.32
N THR A 104 -4.35 -1.61 10.11
CA THR A 104 -4.03 -2.11 8.77
C THR A 104 -4.80 -3.39 8.49
N ALA A 105 -5.58 -3.41 7.40
CA ALA A 105 -6.11 -4.64 6.84
C ALA A 105 -5.02 -5.32 6.00
N VAL A 106 -4.69 -6.56 6.33
CA VAL A 106 -3.64 -7.33 5.66
C VAL A 106 -4.25 -8.30 4.67
N TYR A 107 -3.67 -8.35 3.48
CA TYR A 107 -3.96 -9.32 2.44
C TYR A 107 -2.70 -10.05 2.03
N THR A 108 -2.84 -11.32 1.66
CA THR A 108 -1.75 -12.13 1.08
C THR A 108 -2.18 -12.65 -0.29
N ARG A 109 -1.19 -12.95 -1.13
CA ARG A 109 -1.45 -13.48 -2.47
C ARG A 109 -1.49 -15.01 -2.44
N GLY A 110 -2.64 -15.59 -2.81
CA GLY A 110 -2.85 -17.03 -2.99
C GLY A 110 -3.66 -17.32 -4.26
N ASP A 111 -3.32 -18.37 -5.00
CA ASP A 111 -4.00 -18.79 -6.25
C ASP A 111 -4.25 -17.65 -7.26
N GLY A 112 -3.30 -16.70 -7.33
CA GLY A 112 -3.38 -15.54 -8.22
C GLY A 112 -4.34 -14.43 -7.76
N ARG A 113 -4.89 -14.51 -6.54
CA ARG A 113 -5.78 -13.51 -5.94
C ARG A 113 -5.25 -13.00 -4.60
N TRP A 114 -5.69 -11.81 -4.22
CA TRP A 114 -5.44 -11.25 -2.89
C TRP A 114 -6.56 -11.67 -1.93
N GLY A 115 -6.19 -12.34 -0.85
CA GLY A 115 -7.12 -12.81 0.18
C GLY A 115 -6.89 -12.07 1.49
N TRP A 116 -7.96 -11.52 2.06
CA TRP A 116 -7.93 -10.85 3.37
C TRP A 116 -7.56 -11.83 4.48
N GLN A 117 -6.62 -11.45 5.33
CA GLN A 117 -6.13 -12.26 6.46
C GLN A 117 -6.63 -11.73 7.82
N GLY A 118 -7.04 -10.46 7.89
CA GLY A 118 -7.43 -9.81 9.13
C GLY A 118 -6.79 -8.43 9.30
N PHE A 119 -7.04 -7.81 10.45
CA PHE A 119 -6.33 -6.61 10.87
C PHE A 119 -5.07 -6.99 11.66
N GLY A 120 -3.95 -6.34 11.38
CA GLY A 120 -2.69 -6.65 12.07
C GLY A 120 -1.49 -5.88 11.56
N ASP A 121 -0.31 -6.33 11.97
CA ASP A 121 0.96 -5.75 11.54
C ASP A 121 1.39 -6.30 10.18
N ILE A 122 1.54 -5.41 9.20
CA ILE A 122 1.98 -5.72 7.83
C ILE A 122 3.47 -6.09 7.77
N PHE A 123 4.26 -5.70 8.78
CA PHE A 123 5.71 -5.92 8.84
C PHE A 123 6.11 -7.14 9.67
N ALA A 124 5.15 -7.82 10.32
CA ALA A 124 5.42 -9.06 11.02
C ALA A 124 6.03 -10.10 10.08
N ASP A 125 7.12 -10.74 10.50
CA ASP A 125 7.64 -11.94 9.85
C ASP A 125 6.71 -13.11 10.19
N ASP A 126 6.09 -13.72 9.17
CA ASP A 126 5.36 -14.99 9.32
C ASP A 126 6.32 -16.18 9.59
#